data_AF-A5UEK3-F1
#
_entry.id   AF-A5UEK3-F1
#
_cell.length_a   1.000
_cell.length_b   1.000
_cell.length_c   1.000
_cell.angle_alpha   90.00
_cell.angle_beta   90.00
_cell.angle_gamma   90.00
#
_symmetry.space_group_name_H-M   'P 1'
#
loop_
_entity.id
_entity.type
_entity.pdbx_description
1 polymer ?
#
loop_
_entity_poly.entity_id
_entity_poly.type
_entity_poly.pdbx_seq_one_letter_code
_entity_poly.pdbx_strand_id
1 'polypeptide(L)'
;MKKTTALFLLIFSLIACQSLELSPNSDLPFDPNIQHGKLSNGLQYFVLKNTEPKERVYIRLVINAGSMHEDDDQKRHCPFS
;
A
#
# COMPACT_ATOMS: atom_id res chain seq x y z
N MET A 1 7.38 54.11 5.16
CA MET A 1 6.23 53.28 5.59
C MET A 1 5.68 52.38 4.48
N LYS A 2 5.41 52.86 3.25
CA LYS A 2 4.89 52.01 2.16
C LYS A 2 5.85 50.88 1.73
N LYS A 3 7.16 51.15 1.68
CA LYS A 3 8.21 50.17 1.30
C LYS A 3 8.42 49.07 2.35
N THR A 4 8.28 49.39 3.63
CA THR A 4 8.39 48.42 4.74
C THR A 4 7.15 47.54 4.82
N THR A 5 5.95 48.08 4.56
CA THR A 5 4.72 47.28 4.43
C THR A 5 4.75 46.36 3.22
N ALA A 6 5.28 46.81 2.08
CA ALA A 6 5.47 45.97 0.90
C ALA A 6 6.47 44.82 1.14
N LEU A 7 7.55 45.08 1.88
CA LEU A 7 8.52 44.06 2.26
C LEU A 7 7.91 42.99 3.20
N PHE A 8 7.05 43.42 4.13
CA PHE A 8 6.36 42.51 5.04
C PHE A 8 5.34 41.61 4.31
N LEU A 9 4.62 42.16 3.32
CA LEU A 9 3.72 41.41 2.44
C LEU A 9 4.47 40.41 1.55
N LEU A 10 5.65 40.78 1.05
CA LEU A 10 6.51 39.89 0.27
C LEU A 10 7.01 38.70 1.12
N ILE A 11 7.42 38.98 2.36
CA ILE A 11 7.85 37.94 3.32
C ILE A 11 6.70 37.01 3.70
N PHE A 12 5.49 37.54 3.91
CA PHE A 12 4.30 36.73 4.18
C PHE A 12 3.94 35.80 3.00
N SER A 13 4.08 36.29 1.77
CA SER A 13 3.90 35.50 0.54
C SER A 13 4.93 34.36 0.40
N LEU A 14 6.19 34.61 0.78
CA LEU A 14 7.27 33.60 0.76
C LEU A 14 7.08 32.49 1.81
N ILE A 15 6.43 32.79 2.95
CA ILE A 15 6.14 31.81 4.01
C ILE A 15 4.94 30.93 3.62
N ALA A 16 3.93 31.47 2.94
CA ALA A 16 2.74 30.72 2.51
C ALA A 16 3.02 29.63 1.45
N CYS A 17 4.19 29.67 0.80
CA CYS A 17 4.56 28.72 -0.26
C CYS A 17 5.15 27.40 0.26
N GLN A 18 5.33 27.23 1.57
CA GLN A 18 5.97 26.05 2.17
C GLN A 18 4.95 25.09 2.77
N SER A 19 4.35 24.23 1.95
CA SER A 19 3.84 22.91 2.40
C SER A 19 3.34 22.09 1.22
N LEU A 20 4.29 21.48 0.49
CA LEU A 20 3.98 20.28 -0.26
C LEU A 20 5.02 19.21 0.12
N GLU A 21 4.79 18.57 1.26
CA GLU A 21 5.52 17.35 1.63
C GLU A 21 5.00 16.20 0.77
N LEU A 22 5.46 16.14 -0.47
CA LEU A 22 5.37 14.91 -1.26
C LEU A 22 6.37 13.92 -0.65
N SER A 23 5.95 13.21 0.40
CA SER A 23 6.72 12.12 0.99
C SER A 23 6.89 11.01 -0.07
N PRO A 24 8.10 10.80 -0.62
CA PRO A 24 8.34 9.77 -1.63
C PRO A 24 8.15 8.35 -1.08
N ASN A 25 8.05 8.24 0.25
CA ASN A 25 7.92 7.00 1.02
C ASN A 25 6.52 6.83 1.61
N SER A 26 5.53 7.58 1.13
CA SER A 26 4.14 7.28 1.50
C SER A 26 3.68 6.06 0.71
N ASP A 27 3.28 5.02 1.44
CA ASP A 27 2.69 3.83 0.82
C ASP A 27 1.47 4.25 -0.01
N LEU A 28 1.32 3.65 -1.19
CA LEU A 28 0.13 3.85 -1.99
C LEU A 28 -1.09 3.39 -1.17
N PRO A 29 -2.16 4.20 -1.09
CA PRO A 29 -3.34 3.80 -0.36
C PRO A 29 -3.97 2.59 -1.04
N PHE A 30 -4.42 1.63 -0.23
CA PHE A 30 -5.25 0.54 -0.71
C PHE A 30 -6.61 1.07 -1.20
N ASP A 31 -7.23 0.32 -2.10
CA ASP A 31 -8.63 0.57 -2.47
C ASP A 31 -9.49 0.48 -1.19
N PRO A 32 -10.29 1.52 -0.86
CA PRO A 32 -11.10 1.56 0.35
C PRO A 32 -12.15 0.45 0.44
N ASN A 33 -12.48 -0.21 -0.67
CA ASN A 33 -13.41 -1.35 -0.70
C ASN A 33 -12.75 -2.67 -0.24
N ILE A 34 -11.42 -2.71 -0.10
CA ILE A 34 -10.68 -3.88 0.34
C ILE A 34 -10.60 -3.91 1.87
N GLN A 35 -11.28 -4.87 2.47
CA GLN A 35 -11.10 -5.18 3.88
C GLN A 35 -9.88 -6.08 4.04
N HIS A 36 -8.88 -5.64 4.80
CA HIS A 36 -7.64 -6.38 4.99
C HIS A 36 -7.14 -6.27 6.42
N GLY A 37 -6.26 -7.19 6.80
CA GLY A 37 -5.68 -7.22 8.13
C GLY A 37 -4.80 -8.45 8.37
N LYS A 38 -4.39 -8.61 9.63
CA LYS A 38 -3.56 -9.72 10.10
C LYS A 38 -4.20 -10.32 11.35
N LEU A 39 -4.44 -11.62 11.33
CA LEU A 39 -4.96 -12.37 12.48
C LEU A 39 -3.87 -12.54 13.56
N SER A 40 -4.26 -12.95 14.77
CA SER A 40 -3.33 -13.16 15.90
C SER A 40 -2.26 -14.21 15.62
N ASN A 41 -2.57 -15.21 14.79
CA ASN A 41 -1.61 -16.23 14.33
C ASN A 41 -0.68 -15.75 13.20
N GLY A 42 -0.84 -14.50 12.75
CA GLY A 42 -0.02 -13.90 11.71
C GLY A 42 -0.52 -14.06 10.28
N LEU A 43 -1.62 -14.78 10.04
CA LEU A 43 -2.23 -14.91 8.72
C LEU A 43 -2.77 -13.56 8.25
N GLN A 44 -2.34 -13.13 7.07
CA GLN A 44 -2.84 -11.93 6.42
C GLN A 44 -4.04 -12.28 5.52
N TYR A 45 -5.05 -11.43 5.51
CA TYR A 45 -6.23 -11.63 4.68
C TYR A 45 -6.61 -10.36 3.92
N PHE A 46 -7.24 -10.56 2.77
CA PHE A 46 -7.79 -9.52 1.92
C PHE A 46 -9.16 -10.00 1.44
N VAL A 47 -10.18 -9.16 1.60
CA VAL A 47 -11.56 -9.44 1.22
C VAL A 47 -12.06 -8.27 0.39
N LEU A 48 -12.45 -8.58 -0.84
CA LEU A 48 -13.07 -7.64 -1.76
C LEU A 48 -14.41 -8.21 -2.22
N LYS A 49 -15.45 -7.37 -2.23
CA LYS A 49 -16.77 -7.77 -2.73
C LYS A 49 -16.69 -7.97 -4.24
N ASN A 50 -16.90 -9.21 -4.68
CA ASN A 50 -17.01 -9.51 -6.10
C ASN A 50 -18.48 -9.41 -6.55
N THR A 51 -18.76 -8.60 -7.57
CA THR A 51 -20.11 -8.45 -8.12
C THR A 51 -20.41 -9.44 -9.24
N GLU A 52 -19.38 -9.95 -9.92
CA GLU A 52 -19.54 -10.81 -11.08
C GLU A 52 -18.50 -11.95 -11.14
N PRO A 53 -18.93 -13.17 -11.46
CA PRO A 53 -20.31 -13.62 -11.61
C PRO A 53 -21.07 -13.61 -10.28
N LYS A 54 -22.40 -13.43 -10.36
CA LYS A 54 -23.27 -13.39 -9.18
C LYS A 54 -23.20 -14.72 -8.42
N GLU A 55 -23.43 -14.63 -7.11
CA GLU A 55 -23.52 -15.79 -6.19
C GLU A 55 -22.26 -16.68 -6.17
N ARG A 56 -21.11 -16.12 -6.56
CA ARG A 56 -19.82 -16.84 -6.58
C ARG A 56 -18.80 -16.16 -5.69
N VAL A 57 -18.12 -16.96 -4.89
CA VAL A 57 -16.96 -16.55 -4.09
C VAL A 57 -15.70 -17.21 -4.64
N TYR A 58 -14.62 -16.44 -4.70
CA TYR A 58 -13.29 -16.94 -5.00
C TYR A 58 -12.44 -16.85 -3.75
N ILE A 59 -11.87 -17.99 -3.35
CA ILE A 59 -10.99 -18.08 -2.18
C ILE A 59 -9.64 -18.54 -2.69
N ARG A 60 -8.59 -17.79 -2.35
CA ARG A 60 -7.21 -18.15 -2.66
C ARG A 60 -6.40 -18.14 -1.38
N LEU A 61 -5.72 -19.26 -1.11
CA LEU A 61 -4.66 -19.32 -0.13
C LEU A 61 -3.33 -19.09 -0.85
N VAL A 62 -2.61 -18.05 -0.47
CA VAL A 62 -1.27 -17.76 -0.99
C VAL A 62 -0.27 -18.20 0.07
N ILE A 63 0.65 -19.07 -0.34
CA ILE A 63 1.80 -19.48 0.47
C ILE A 63 3.03 -18.84 -0.16
N ASN A 64 3.75 -18.02 0.61
CA ASN A 64 4.98 -17.37 0.17
C ASN A 64 6.17 -18.35 0.26
N ALA A 65 6.04 -19.52 -0.37
CA ALA A 65 7.07 -20.53 -0.50
C ALA A 65 6.93 -21.21 -1.86
N GLY A 66 8.04 -21.71 -2.39
CA GLY A 66 8.09 -22.27 -3.73
C GLY A 66 9.34 -23.08 -3.99
N SER A 67 9.52 -23.58 -5.21
CA SER A 67 10.67 -24.38 -5.66
C SER A 67 12.03 -23.76 -5.33
N MET A 68 12.14 -22.43 -5.32
CA MET A 68 13.37 -21.72 -4.94
C MET A 68 13.76 -21.92 -3.46
N HIS A 69 12.85 -22.42 -2.63
CA HIS A 69 13.05 -22.74 -1.22
C HIS A 69 13.29 -24.24 -0.99
N GLU A 70 13.47 -25.03 -2.06
CA GLU A 70 13.81 -26.45 -1.97
C GLU A 70 15.31 -26.65 -1.76
N ASP A 71 15.66 -27.54 -0.84
CA ASP A 71 17.00 -28.11 -0.75
C ASP A 71 17.21 -29.20 -1.82
N ASP A 72 18.46 -29.66 -1.98
CA ASP A 72 18.83 -30.61 -3.02
C ASP A 72 18.10 -31.97 -2.92
N ASP A 73 17.81 -32.41 -1.70
CA ASP A 73 17.01 -33.61 -1.39
C ASP A 73 15.49 -33.36 -1.46
N GLN A 74 15.08 -32.08 -1.60
CA GLN A 74 13.69 -31.65 -1.66
C GLN A 74 13.24 -31.20 -3.06
N LYS A 75 14.00 -31.53 -4.11
CA LYS A 75 13.65 -31.12 -5.48
C LYS A 75 12.28 -31.66 -5.93
N ARG A 76 11.47 -30.77 -6.52
CA ARG A 76 10.13 -31.02 -7.09
C ARG A 76 9.03 -31.34 -6.07
N HIS A 77 9.18 -30.95 -4.81
CA HIS A 77 8.09 -31.01 -3.83
C HIS A 77 7.09 -29.85 -4.01
N CYS A 78 7.55 -28.72 -4.54
CA CYS A 78 6.76 -27.56 -4.91
C CYS A 78 6.87 -27.29 -6.42
N PRO A 79 6.33 -28.19 -7.26
CA PRO A 79 6.29 -27.94 -8.69
C PRO A 79 5.28 -26.82 -8.97
N PHE A 80 5.67 -25.85 -9.80
CA PHE A 80 4.82 -24.77 -10.32
C PHE A 80 4.49 -23.57 -9.41
N SER A 81 5.28 -23.32 -8.36
CA SER A 81 5.27 -22.04 -7.60
C SER A 81 6.12 -20.96 -8.27
#